data_AF-A0AAN7Z1J8-F1
#
_entry.id   AF-A0AAN7Z1J8-F1
#
_cell.length_a   1.000
_cell.length_b   1.000
_cell.length_c   1.000
_cell.angle_alpha   90.00
_cell.angle_beta   90.00
_cell.angle_gamma   90.00
#
_symmetry.space_group_name_H-M   'P 1'
#
loop_
_entity.id
_entity.type
_entity.pdbx_description
1 polymer ?
#
loop_
_entity_poly.entity_id
_entity_poly.type
_entity_poly.pdbx_seq_one_letter_code
_entity_poly.pdbx_strand_id
1 'polypeptide(L)'
;MAHYAFADITESYDIDVSLLQDQFDEFQALKNVKRILTFGGWSLSIDYDTAPIFREGVTAEDRQLFANNVVAFIEDNSLDGVDFDWEYPSVPDIPGIPPGSPNDGKNYLAFLKLV
;
A
#
# COMPACT_ATOMS: atom_id res chain seq x y z
N MET A 1 13.54 13.26 4.29
CA MET A 1 12.95 11.92 4.24
C MET A 1 13.14 11.38 2.83
N ALA A 2 13.16 10.08 2.67
CA ALA A 2 13.22 9.39 1.38
C ALA A 2 12.07 8.37 1.33
N HIS A 3 11.44 8.25 0.17
CA HIS A 3 10.37 7.30 -0.08
C HIS A 3 10.90 6.19 -0.99
N TYR A 4 10.68 4.93 -0.61
CA TYR A 4 10.80 3.80 -1.52
C TYR A 4 9.45 3.60 -2.20
N ALA A 5 9.39 3.91 -3.49
CA ALA A 5 8.18 3.85 -4.29
C ALA A 5 8.41 2.86 -5.45
N PHE A 6 7.66 1.77 -5.57
CA PHE A 6 6.60 1.28 -4.66
C PHE A 6 6.95 -0.11 -4.14
N ALA A 7 6.54 -0.41 -2.92
CA ALA A 7 6.48 -1.79 -2.44
C ALA A 7 5.21 -2.46 -3.00
N ASP A 8 5.35 -3.71 -3.43
CA ASP A 8 4.23 -4.50 -3.92
C ASP A 8 3.43 -5.07 -2.73
N ILE A 9 2.16 -5.36 -3.01
CA ILE A 9 1.24 -6.01 -2.08
C ILE A 9 0.68 -7.24 -2.79
N THR A 10 0.76 -8.40 -2.16
CA THR A 10 0.18 -9.62 -2.73
C THR A 10 -1.34 -9.63 -2.56
N GLU A 11 -2.04 -10.54 -3.26
CA GLU A 11 -3.49 -10.74 -3.06
C GLU A 11 -3.85 -11.16 -1.61
N SER A 12 -2.90 -11.71 -0.86
CA SER A 12 -3.07 -12.06 0.57
C SER A 12 -2.62 -10.93 1.52
N TYR A 13 -2.39 -9.73 0.97
CA TYR A 13 -1.96 -8.53 1.68
C TYR A 13 -0.57 -8.62 2.32
N ASP A 14 0.29 -9.53 1.85
CA ASP A 14 1.69 -9.58 2.25
C ASP A 14 2.48 -8.49 1.51
N ILE A 15 3.49 -7.93 2.16
CA ILE A 15 4.35 -6.89 1.58
C ILE A 15 5.53 -7.54 0.86
N ASP A 16 5.72 -7.21 -0.41
CA ASP A 16 6.77 -7.76 -1.25
C ASP A 16 7.66 -6.66 -1.85
N VAL A 17 8.97 -6.78 -1.64
CA VAL A 17 10.00 -5.91 -2.21
C VAL A 17 11.04 -6.73 -3.01
N SER A 18 10.81 -8.04 -3.15
CA SER A 18 11.77 -8.99 -3.69
C SER A 18 12.11 -8.75 -5.15
N LEU A 19 11.21 -8.11 -5.91
CA LEU A 19 11.44 -7.73 -7.31
C LEU A 19 12.66 -6.81 -7.46
N LEU A 20 12.89 -5.94 -6.47
CA LEU A 20 13.97 -4.94 -6.45
C LEU A 20 14.70 -4.95 -5.09
N GLN A 21 15.04 -6.16 -4.61
CA GLN A 21 15.65 -6.38 -3.30
C GLN A 21 16.94 -5.56 -3.13
N ASP A 22 17.82 -5.55 -4.14
CA ASP A 22 19.08 -4.79 -4.07
C ASP A 22 18.83 -3.28 -3.86
N GLN A 23 17.82 -2.71 -4.52
CA GLN A 23 17.44 -1.30 -4.34
C GLN A 23 16.81 -1.05 -2.97
N PHE A 24 16.06 -2.02 -2.45
CA PHE A 24 15.49 -1.92 -1.11
C PHE A 24 16.58 -1.97 -0.03
N ASP A 25 17.57 -2.84 -0.19
CA ASP A 25 18.73 -2.92 0.70
C ASP A 25 19.54 -1.60 0.70
N GLU A 26 19.77 -1.02 -0.48
CA GLU A 26 20.40 0.31 -0.61
C GLU A 26 19.57 1.41 0.08
N PHE A 27 18.26 1.37 -0.07
CA PHE A 27 17.35 2.28 0.61
C PHE A 27 17.40 2.14 2.14
N GLN A 28 17.44 0.91 2.65
CA GLN A 28 17.58 0.65 4.09
C GLN A 28 18.92 1.15 4.64
N ALA A 29 19.98 1.12 3.83
CA ALA A 29 21.30 1.58 4.20
C ALA A 29 21.42 3.11 4.34
N LEU A 30 20.47 3.89 3.82
CA LEU A 30 20.46 5.35 3.94
C LEU A 30 20.57 5.80 5.39
N LYS A 31 21.41 6.81 5.64
CA LYS A 31 21.66 7.38 6.98
C LYS A 31 21.18 8.81 7.06
N ASN A 32 20.80 9.24 8.26
CA ASN A 32 20.36 10.61 8.57
C ASN A 32 19.13 11.07 7.78
N VAL A 33 18.29 10.13 7.34
CA VAL A 33 17.02 10.39 6.67
C VAL A 33 15.96 9.47 7.24
N LYS A 34 14.71 9.94 7.32
CA LYS A 34 13.55 9.07 7.53
C LYS A 34 13.30 8.25 6.26
N ARG A 35 13.19 6.94 6.40
CA ARG A 35 12.91 5.96 5.34
C ARG A 35 11.44 5.58 5.39
N ILE A 36 10.68 6.02 4.40
CA ILE A 36 9.24 5.80 4.29
C ILE A 36 8.97 4.77 3.18
N LEU A 37 8.22 3.72 3.49
CA LEU A 37 7.78 2.76 2.48
C LEU A 37 6.49 3.25 1.83
N THR A 38 6.43 3.29 0.51
CA THR A 38 5.25 3.76 -0.23
C THR A 38 4.52 2.61 -0.90
N PHE A 39 3.21 2.52 -0.70
CA PHE A 39 2.32 1.57 -1.34
C PHE A 39 1.39 2.26 -2.33
N GLY A 40 1.10 1.63 -3.46
CA GLY A 40 0.15 2.15 -4.44
C GLY A 40 0.82 2.61 -5.73
N GLY A 41 0.59 3.88 -6.08
CA GLY A 41 0.87 4.42 -7.40
C GLY A 41 -0.18 3.98 -8.43
N TRP A 42 -0.04 4.53 -9.64
CA TRP A 42 -1.03 4.38 -10.70
C TRP A 42 -1.36 2.92 -11.02
N SER A 43 -0.36 2.10 -11.38
CA SER A 43 -0.58 0.70 -11.80
C SER A 43 -1.23 -0.17 -10.72
N LEU A 44 -0.79 -0.09 -9.46
CA LEU A 44 -1.43 -0.85 -8.38
C LEU A 44 -2.88 -0.40 -8.14
N SER A 45 -3.16 0.89 -8.36
CA SER A 45 -4.49 1.45 -8.09
C SER A 45 -5.50 1.21 -9.21
N ILE A 46 -5.05 0.97 -10.45
CA ILE A 46 -5.90 1.01 -11.64
C ILE A 46 -5.75 -0.16 -12.60
N ASP A 47 -4.79 -1.06 -12.44
CA ASP A 47 -4.73 -2.27 -13.27
C ASP A 47 -5.80 -3.28 -12.81
N TYR A 48 -6.38 -4.03 -13.75
CA TYR A 48 -7.53 -4.90 -13.47
C TYR A 48 -7.25 -5.93 -12.35
N ASP A 49 -6.05 -6.49 -12.34
CA ASP A 49 -5.66 -7.54 -11.39
C ASP A 49 -5.30 -6.99 -10.00
N THR A 50 -4.86 -5.73 -9.90
CA THR A 50 -4.32 -5.14 -8.66
C THR A 50 -5.24 -4.11 -8.01
N ALA A 51 -6.10 -3.43 -8.78
CA ALA A 51 -7.09 -2.48 -8.26
C ALA A 51 -7.96 -3.04 -7.11
N PRO A 52 -8.33 -4.34 -7.08
CA PRO A 52 -9.04 -4.93 -5.94
C PRO A 52 -8.27 -4.85 -4.62
N ILE A 53 -6.93 -4.87 -4.61
CA ILE A 53 -6.11 -4.97 -3.40
C ILE A 53 -6.45 -3.84 -2.40
N PHE A 54 -6.40 -2.57 -2.81
CA PHE A 54 -6.82 -1.50 -1.91
C PHE A 54 -8.32 -1.53 -1.63
N ARG A 55 -9.15 -1.74 -2.67
CA ARG A 55 -10.61 -1.67 -2.56
C ARG A 55 -11.17 -2.68 -1.57
N GLU A 56 -10.62 -3.88 -1.53
CA GLU A 56 -11.00 -4.99 -0.66
C GLU A 56 -10.21 -4.95 0.65
N GLY A 57 -8.89 -4.69 0.57
CA GLY A 57 -8.00 -4.65 1.72
C GLY A 57 -8.37 -3.58 2.74
N VAL A 58 -9.00 -2.47 2.34
CA VAL A 58 -9.45 -1.46 3.30
C VAL A 58 -10.82 -1.75 3.91
N THR A 59 -11.53 -2.83 3.53
CA THR A 59 -12.88 -3.15 4.02
C THR A 59 -12.91 -3.72 5.44
N ALA A 60 -14.11 -3.96 5.99
CA ALA A 60 -14.25 -4.52 7.35
C ALA A 60 -13.70 -5.94 7.47
N GLU A 61 -13.71 -6.66 6.37
CA GLU A 61 -13.26 -8.05 6.28
C GLU A 61 -11.75 -8.12 6.43
N ASP A 62 -11.02 -7.27 5.69
CA ASP A 62 -9.57 -7.44 5.52
C ASP A 62 -8.70 -6.37 6.17
N ARG A 63 -9.24 -5.19 6.53
CA ARG A 63 -8.41 -4.06 6.98
C ARG A 63 -7.51 -4.35 8.17
N GLN A 64 -7.92 -5.26 9.06
CA GLN A 64 -7.10 -5.62 10.20
C GLN A 64 -5.91 -6.48 9.77
N LEU A 65 -6.13 -7.45 8.88
CA LEU A 65 -5.06 -8.27 8.33
C LEU A 65 -4.07 -7.40 7.54
N PHE A 66 -4.58 -6.58 6.63
CA PHE A 66 -3.74 -5.72 5.82
C PHE A 66 -2.94 -4.72 6.67
N ALA A 67 -3.58 -4.07 7.66
CA ALA A 67 -2.88 -3.15 8.56
C ALA A 67 -1.79 -3.88 9.38
N ASN A 68 -2.08 -5.08 9.89
CA ASN A 68 -1.11 -5.87 10.64
C ASN A 68 0.11 -6.21 9.78
N ASN A 69 -0.09 -6.62 8.53
CA ASN A 69 0.99 -6.98 7.62
C ASN A 69 1.86 -5.77 7.27
N VAL A 70 1.26 -4.60 7.04
CA VAL A 70 1.99 -3.34 6.85
C VAL A 70 2.83 -3.01 8.08
N VAL A 71 2.21 -2.95 9.27
CA VAL A 71 2.91 -2.58 10.51
C VAL A 71 4.06 -3.56 10.80
N ALA A 72 3.81 -4.87 10.69
CA ALA A 72 4.84 -5.89 10.88
C ALA A 72 6.01 -5.68 9.93
N PHE A 73 5.77 -5.43 8.63
CA PHE A 73 6.84 -5.19 7.67
C PHE A 73 7.65 -3.93 7.99
N ILE A 74 6.99 -2.83 8.38
CA ILE A 74 7.65 -1.58 8.78
C ILE A 74 8.54 -1.80 10.00
N GLU A 75 8.05 -2.51 11.03
CA GLU A 75 8.78 -2.81 12.25
C GLU A 75 9.97 -3.76 12.00
N ASP A 76 9.74 -4.86 11.29
CA ASP A 76 10.76 -5.87 10.96
C ASP A 76 11.92 -5.28 10.14
N ASN A 77 11.62 -4.29 9.28
CA ASN A 77 12.61 -3.61 8.46
C ASN A 77 13.14 -2.31 9.07
N SER A 78 12.74 -1.98 10.31
CA SER A 78 13.16 -0.77 11.03
C SER A 78 12.98 0.51 10.21
N LEU A 79 11.84 0.63 9.51
CA LEU A 79 11.49 1.79 8.70
C LEU A 79 10.82 2.87 9.56
N ASP A 80 10.84 4.12 9.08
CA ASP A 80 10.42 5.29 9.86
C ASP A 80 8.95 5.67 9.64
N GLY A 81 8.25 4.97 8.74
CA GLY A 81 6.84 5.18 8.47
C GLY A 81 6.39 4.60 7.14
N VAL A 82 5.12 4.86 6.83
CA VAL A 82 4.44 4.42 5.62
C VAL A 82 3.80 5.60 4.89
N ASP A 83 3.71 5.47 3.58
CA ASP A 83 2.97 6.35 2.68
C ASP A 83 2.03 5.50 1.82
N PHE A 84 0.81 5.97 1.62
CA PHE A 84 -0.21 5.26 0.84
C PHE A 84 -0.70 6.17 -0.28
N ASP A 85 -0.28 5.85 -1.49
CA ASP A 85 -0.59 6.57 -2.72
C ASP A 85 -1.68 5.82 -3.51
N TRP A 86 -2.87 5.70 -2.92
CA TRP A 86 -4.02 5.07 -3.60
C TRP A 86 -4.67 6.05 -4.59
N GLU A 87 -4.65 5.71 -5.87
CA GLU A 87 -5.10 6.55 -6.99
C GLU A 87 -6.32 5.99 -7.76
N TYR A 88 -7.57 6.28 -7.41
CA TYR A 88 -8.05 6.99 -6.23
C TYR A 88 -9.23 6.22 -5.62
N PRO A 89 -9.50 6.35 -4.31
CA PRO A 89 -10.69 5.78 -3.69
C PRO A 89 -11.98 6.25 -4.38
N SER A 90 -12.94 5.35 -4.60
CA SER A 90 -14.26 5.66 -5.20
C SER A 90 -14.24 6.12 -6.66
N VAL A 91 -13.12 6.02 -7.40
CA VAL A 91 -13.05 6.51 -8.78
C VAL A 91 -13.99 5.71 -9.71
N PRO A 92 -14.97 6.36 -10.36
CA PRO A 92 -16.01 5.63 -11.12
C PRO A 92 -15.72 5.47 -12.61
N ASP A 93 -14.74 6.20 -13.16
CA ASP A 93 -14.66 6.53 -14.58
C ASP A 93 -13.33 6.13 -15.25
N ILE A 94 -12.52 5.28 -14.63
CA ILE A 94 -11.32 4.72 -15.26
C ILE A 94 -11.74 3.59 -16.23
N PRO A 95 -11.44 3.69 -17.54
CA PRO A 95 -11.77 2.65 -18.50
C PRO A 95 -11.06 1.33 -18.19
N GLY A 96 -11.77 0.21 -18.28
CA GLY A 96 -11.19 -1.13 -18.17
C GLY A 96 -11.16 -1.71 -16.75
N ILE A 97 -11.56 -0.94 -15.73
CA ILE A 97 -11.74 -1.43 -14.36
C ILE A 97 -13.16 -1.20 -13.85
N PRO A 98 -13.67 -2.03 -12.92
CA PRO A 98 -14.93 -1.76 -12.26
C PRO A 98 -14.94 -0.38 -11.58
N PRO A 99 -16.08 0.30 -11.46
CA PRO A 99 -16.17 1.54 -10.69
C PRO A 99 -15.83 1.28 -9.22
N GLY A 100 -15.13 2.22 -8.59
CA GLY A 100 -14.86 2.20 -7.15
C GLY A 100 -16.13 2.28 -6.32
N SER A 101 -16.08 1.81 -5.08
CA SER A 101 -17.22 1.85 -4.18
C SER A 101 -17.37 3.25 -3.58
N PRO A 102 -18.58 3.79 -3.42
CA PRO A 102 -18.79 5.07 -2.72
C PRO A 102 -18.40 5.01 -1.23
N ASN A 103 -18.10 3.82 -0.70
CA ASN A 103 -17.62 3.63 0.67
C ASN A 103 -16.09 3.58 0.78
N ASP A 104 -15.34 3.58 -0.32
CA ASP A 104 -13.88 3.44 -0.30
C ASP A 104 -13.23 4.49 0.61
N GLY A 105 -13.66 5.76 0.54
CA GLY A 105 -13.13 6.80 1.42
C GLY A 105 -13.36 6.56 2.92
N LYS A 106 -14.53 6.02 3.30
CA LYS A 106 -14.82 5.67 4.70
C LYS A 106 -14.02 4.46 5.16
N ASN A 107 -13.91 3.46 4.28
CA ASN A 107 -13.14 2.27 4.54
C ASN A 107 -11.65 2.58 4.67
N TYR A 108 -11.14 3.44 3.80
CA TYR A 108 -9.76 3.88 3.84
C TYR A 108 -9.43 4.63 5.12
N LEU A 109 -10.29 5.57 5.56
CA LEU A 109 -10.12 6.22 6.86
C LEU A 109 -10.11 5.23 8.03
N ALA A 110 -10.97 4.20 7.98
CA ALA A 110 -10.99 3.19 9.04
C ALA A 110 -9.72 2.32 9.03
N PHE A 111 -9.18 2.00 7.86
CA PHE A 111 -7.88 1.34 7.70
C PHE A 111 -6.72 2.21 8.23
N LEU A 112 -6.65 3.49 7.85
CA LEU A 112 -5.58 4.41 8.27
C LEU A 112 -5.53 4.66 9.79
N LYS A 113 -6.60 4.33 10.53
CA LYS A 113 -6.61 4.40 12.00
C LYS A 113 -5.97 3.18 12.67
N LEU A 114 -5.74 2.11 11.91
CA LEU A 114 -5.13 0.87 12.37
C LEU A 114 -3.62 0.82 12.11
N VAL A 115 -3.13 1.64 11.18
CA VAL A 115 -1.73 1.72 10.75
C VAL A 115 -0.99 2.81 11.52
#